data_AF-A0A1I5XEA9-F1
#
_entry.id   AF-A0A1I5XEA9-F1
#
_cell.length_a   1.000
_cell.length_b   1.000
_cell.length_c   1.000
_cell.angle_alpha   90.00
_cell.angle_beta   90.00
_cell.angle_gamma   90.00
#
_symmetry.space_group_name_H-M   'P 1'
#
loop_
_entity.id
_entity.type
_entity.pdbx_description
1 polymer ?
#
loop_
_entity_poly.entity_id
_entity_poly.type
_entity_poly.pdbx_seq_one_letter_code
_entity_poly.pdbx_strand_id
1 'polypeptide(L)'
;MRPELERLALIESQLLHGPAALPAADWHLHQLLDGELHADTVAQQHLYAGLQMAGRRQLRRELAAIHAQLYAARPGGWVRKLYQFLGWLRG
;
A
#
# COMPACT_ATOMS: atom_id res chain seq x y z
N MET A 1 25.81 16.89 -10.95
CA MET A 1 24.63 16.13 -10.49
C MET A 1 23.50 17.12 -10.23
N ARG A 2 22.23 16.71 -10.27
CA ARG A 2 21.09 17.61 -10.03
C ARG A 2 20.86 17.73 -8.52
N PRO A 3 20.93 18.92 -7.93
CA PRO A 3 20.85 19.11 -6.47
C PRO A 3 19.51 18.63 -5.89
N GLU A 4 18.44 18.67 -6.70
CA GLU A 4 17.12 18.21 -6.26
C GLU A 4 17.09 16.69 -5.99
N LEU A 5 17.85 15.91 -6.76
CA LEU A 5 17.91 14.45 -6.60
C LEU A 5 18.75 14.06 -5.38
N GLU A 6 19.78 14.83 -5.05
CA GLU A 6 20.60 14.61 -3.86
C GLU A 6 19.78 14.88 -2.59
N ARG A 7 18.97 15.93 -2.59
CA ARG A 7 18.04 16.24 -1.49
C ARG A 7 17.02 15.12 -1.30
N LEU A 8 16.43 14.62 -2.38
CA LEU A 8 15.48 13.49 -2.31
C LEU A 8 16.14 12.23 -1.76
N ALA A 9 17.35 11.89 -2.21
CA ALA A 9 18.09 10.73 -1.70
C ALA A 9 18.40 10.84 -0.20
N LEU A 10 18.74 12.05 0.27
CA LEU A 10 18.93 12.31 1.70
C LEU A 10 17.64 12.07 2.49
N ILE A 11 16.51 12.66 2.05
CA ILE A 11 15.21 12.47 2.70
C ILE A 11 14.83 10.99 2.74
N GLU A 12 14.98 10.27 1.62
CA GLU A 12 14.68 8.85 1.53
C GLU A 12 15.55 8.02 2.48
N SER A 13 16.86 8.28 2.51
CA SER A 13 17.78 7.58 3.41
C SER A 13 17.37 7.77 4.88
N GLN A 14 16.95 8.98 5.26
CA GLN A 14 16.51 9.27 6.62
C GLN A 14 15.16 8.61 6.93
N LEU A 15 14.23 8.57 5.99
CA LEU A 15 12.92 7.95 6.20
C LEU A 15 13.02 6.41 6.29
N LEU A 16 13.92 5.79 5.54
CA LEU A 16 14.09 4.33 5.49
C LEU A 16 15.01 3.80 6.59
N HIS A 17 16.09 4.52 6.92
CA HIS A 17 17.13 4.06 7.84
C HIS A 17 17.13 4.79 9.18
N GLY A 18 16.33 5.85 9.32
CA GLY A 18 16.18 6.60 10.55
C GLY A 18 17.52 7.11 11.09
N PRO A 19 17.85 6.90 12.37
CA PRO A 19 19.07 7.42 12.99
C PRO A 19 20.36 6.81 12.42
N ALA A 20 20.28 5.76 11.59
CA ALA A 20 21.44 5.18 10.91
C ALA A 20 21.94 6.03 9.73
N ALA A 21 21.10 6.90 9.15
CA ALA A 21 21.50 7.81 8.07
C ALA A 21 22.02 9.15 8.62
N LEU A 22 21.27 9.78 9.54
CA LEU A 22 21.71 10.96 10.28
C LEU A 22 21.13 10.93 11.71
N PRO A 23 21.91 11.27 12.75
CA PRO A 23 21.39 11.39 14.11
C PRO A 23 20.15 12.31 14.15
N ALA A 24 19.15 11.93 14.95
CA ALA A 24 17.86 12.61 14.97
C ALA A 24 17.96 14.11 15.34
N ALA A 25 18.94 14.47 16.18
CA ALA A 25 19.18 15.86 16.58
C ALA A 25 19.69 16.71 15.40
N ASP A 26 20.67 16.19 14.65
CA ASP A 26 21.24 16.88 13.50
C ASP A 26 20.21 17.01 12.37
N TRP A 27 19.43 15.95 12.15
CA TRP A 27 18.33 15.98 11.18
C TRP A 27 17.28 17.04 11.52
N HIS A 28 16.91 17.14 12.80
CA HIS A 28 15.94 18.14 13.23
C HIS A 28 16.46 19.56 13.06
N LEU A 29 17.75 19.79 13.36
CA LEU A 29 18.40 21.08 13.14
C LEU A 29 18.44 21.45 11.65
N HIS A 30 18.72 20.50 10.77
CA HIS A 30 18.68 20.72 9.32
C HIS A 30 17.27 21.10 8.83
N GLN A 31 16.22 20.47 9.33
CA GLN A 31 14.85 20.84 8.98
C GLN A 31 14.42 22.22 9.51
N LEU A 32 14.95 22.64 10.66
CA LEU A 32 14.67 23.97 11.20
C LEU A 32 15.36 25.08 10.40
N LEU A 33 16.55 24.80 9.86
CA LEU A 33 17.32 25.75 9.08
C LEU A 33 16.93 25.79 7.59
N ASP A 34 16.47 24.66 7.05
CA ASP A 34 16.00 24.54 5.67
C ASP A 34 14.49 24.23 5.64
N GLY A 35 13.69 25.28 5.46
CA GLY A 35 12.23 25.17 5.40
C GLY A 35 11.71 24.40 4.18
N GLU A 36 12.45 24.39 3.07
CA GLU A 36 12.10 23.57 1.90
C GLU A 36 12.32 22.09 2.21
N LEU A 37 13.44 21.75 2.84
CA LEU A 37 13.72 20.38 3.28
C LEU A 37 12.63 19.85 4.21
N HIS A 38 12.13 20.69 5.11
CA HIS A 38 11.00 20.33 5.98
C HIS A 38 9.73 20.05 5.18
N ALA A 39 9.35 20.95 4.26
CA ALA A 39 8.18 20.79 3.40
C ALA A 39 8.27 19.51 2.54
N ASP A 40 9.43 19.26 1.93
CA ASP A 40 9.69 18.07 1.13
C ASP A 40 9.60 16.79 1.97
N THR A 41 10.13 16.81 3.19
CA THR A 41 10.04 15.67 4.11
C THR A 41 8.60 15.37 4.48
N VAL A 42 7.81 16.39 4.80
CA VAL A 42 6.38 16.23 5.14
C VAL A 42 5.60 15.69 3.93
N ALA A 43 5.86 16.21 2.72
CA ALA A 43 5.25 15.71 1.50
C ALA A 43 5.57 14.23 1.26
N GLN A 44 6.83 13.82 1.41
CA GLN A 44 7.23 12.42 1.27
C GLN A 44 6.57 11.51 2.31
N GLN A 45 6.48 11.94 3.57
CA GLN A 45 5.79 11.19 4.62
C GLN A 45 4.32 10.94 4.26
N HIS A 46 3.62 11.96 3.76
CA HIS A 46 2.23 11.81 3.30
C HIS A 46 2.10 10.85 2.12
N LEU A 47 3.01 10.91 1.16
CA LEU A 47 3.02 9.98 0.02
C LEU A 47 3.22 8.53 0.49
N TYR A 48 4.20 8.27 1.35
CA TYR A 48 4.44 6.93 1.89
C TYR A 48 3.25 6.41 2.70
N ALA A 49 2.63 7.25 3.54
CA ALA A 49 1.44 6.88 4.28
C ALA A 49 0.27 6.52 3.33
N GLY A 50 0.08 7.30 2.27
CA GLY A 50 -0.92 7.04 1.23
C GLY A 50 -0.69 5.70 0.53
N LEU A 51 0.55 5.43 0.10
CA LEU A 51 0.95 4.17 -0.53
C LEU A 51 0.74 2.99 0.42
N GLN A 52 1.12 3.12 1.69
CA GLN A 52 0.94 2.07 2.68
C GLN A 52 -0.55 1.75 2.88
N MET A 53 -1.41 2.77 2.96
CA MET A 53 -2.85 2.58 3.09
C MET A 53 -3.47 1.91 1.86
N ALA A 54 -3.08 2.36 0.66
CA ALA A 54 -3.54 1.79 -0.60
C ALA A 54 -3.12 0.31 -0.72
N GLY A 55 -1.86 0.00 -0.43
CA GLY A 55 -1.33 -1.36 -0.42
C GLY A 55 -2.06 -2.27 0.57
N ARG A 56 -2.32 -1.79 1.79
CA ARG A 56 -3.13 -2.55 2.78
C ARG A 56 -4.54 -2.85 2.27
N ARG A 57 -5.19 -1.89 1.60
CA ARG A 57 -6.52 -2.10 1.01
C ARG A 57 -6.49 -3.11 -0.11
N GLN A 58 -5.47 -3.06 -0.97
CA GLN A 58 -5.27 -4.02 -2.05
C GLN A 58 -5.04 -5.43 -1.51
N LEU A 59 -4.09 -5.60 -0.59
CA LEU A 59 -3.80 -6.90 0.03
C LEU A 59 -5.03 -7.53 0.69
N ARG A 60 -5.88 -6.72 1.34
CA ARG A 60 -7.15 -7.21 1.90
C ARG A 60 -8.11 -7.73 0.84
N ARG A 61 -8.21 -7.05 -0.30
CA ARG A 61 -9.06 -7.51 -1.42
C ARG A 61 -8.54 -8.81 -2.00
N GLU A 62 -7.23 -8.91 -2.20
CA GLU A 62 -6.59 -10.11 -2.74
C GLU A 62 -6.76 -11.30 -1.78
N LEU A 63 -6.52 -11.10 -0.48
CA LEU A 63 -6.76 -12.12 0.53
C LEU A 63 -8.23 -12.55 0.58
N ALA A 64 -9.18 -11.61 0.49
CA ALA A 64 -10.59 -11.93 0.45
C ALA A 64 -10.97 -12.74 -0.81
N ALA A 65 -10.40 -12.40 -1.97
CA ALA A 65 -10.61 -13.14 -3.22
C ALA A 65 -10.04 -14.56 -3.14
N ILE A 66 -8.83 -14.72 -2.61
CA ILE A 66 -8.20 -16.03 -2.38
C ILE A 66 -9.04 -16.85 -1.41
N HIS A 67 -9.48 -16.26 -0.29
CA HIS A 67 -10.32 -16.93 0.70
C HIS A 67 -11.66 -17.35 0.09
N ALA A 68 -12.30 -16.49 -0.70
CA ALA A 68 -13.52 -16.86 -1.42
C ALA A 68 -13.25 -18.02 -2.40
N GLN A 69 -12.16 -18.00 -3.15
CA GLN A 69 -11.84 -19.08 -4.09
C GLN A 69 -11.59 -20.43 -3.38
N LEU A 70 -10.86 -20.40 -2.27
CA LEU A 70 -10.49 -21.61 -1.51
C LEU A 70 -11.67 -22.18 -0.71
N TYR A 71 -12.51 -21.32 -0.13
CA TYR A 71 -13.55 -21.73 0.83
C TYR A 71 -14.99 -21.58 0.31
N ALA A 72 -15.24 -20.88 -0.80
CA ALA A 72 -16.56 -20.89 -1.44
C ALA A 72 -16.81 -22.15 -2.27
N ALA A 73 -15.85 -23.08 -2.33
CA ALA A 73 -16.08 -24.44 -2.81
C ALA A 73 -16.93 -25.23 -1.78
N ARG A 74 -18.23 -24.90 -1.70
CA ARG A 74 -19.28 -25.83 -1.28
C ARG A 74 -20.43 -25.84 -2.32
N PRO A 75 -21.00 -27.01 -2.63
CA PRO A 75 -21.51 -27.38 -3.95
C PRO A 75 -22.96 -26.95 -4.22
N GLY A 76 -23.30 -25.68 -4.02
CA GLY A 76 -24.67 -25.18 -4.23
C GLY A 76 -24.94 -24.58 -5.62
N GLY A 77 -23.91 -24.05 -6.28
CA GLY A 77 -24.06 -23.32 -7.56
C GLY A 77 -24.31 -24.22 -8.76
N TRP A 78 -23.64 -25.37 -8.82
CA TRP A 78 -23.85 -26.37 -9.87
C TRP A 78 -25.21 -27.04 -9.76
N VAL A 79 -25.67 -27.33 -8.54
CA VAL A 79 -26.99 -27.92 -8.29
C VAL A 79 -28.09 -26.97 -8.77
N ARG A 80 -27.98 -25.65 -8.50
CA ARG A 80 -28.98 -24.68 -8.99
C ARG A 80 -29.04 -24.56 -10.52
N LYS A 81 -27.90 -24.69 -11.22
CA LYS A 81 -27.87 -24.76 -12.69
C LYS A 81 -28.45 -26.08 -13.22
N LEU A 82 -28.18 -27.21 -12.57
CA LEU A 82 -28.73 -28.52 -12.95
C LEU A 82 -30.26 -28.58 -12.76
N TYR A 83 -30.78 -28.00 -11.67
CA TYR A 83 -32.23 -27.92 -11.41
C TYR A 83 -32.95 -26.99 -12.39
N GLN A 84 -32.34 -25.89 -12.85
CA GLN A 84 -32.91 -25.07 -13.93
C GLN A 84 -32.92 -25.81 -15.27
N PHE A 85 -31.87 -26.58 -15.57
CA PHE A 85 -31.78 -27.35 -16.82
C PHE A 85 -32.78 -28.52 -16.85
N LEU A 86 -32.94 -29.23 -15.73
CA LEU A 86 -33.94 -30.30 -15.58
C LEU A 86 -35.38 -29.78 -15.49
N GLY A 87 -35.59 -28.58 -14.94
CA GLY A 87 -36.89 -27.91 -14.92
C GLY A 87 -37.39 -27.50 -16.31
N TRP A 88 -36.48 -27.21 -17.24
CA TRP A 88 -36.81 -26.91 -18.64
C TRP A 88 -37.21 -28.15 -19.47
N LEU A 89 -36.79 -29.35 -19.05
CA LEU A 89 -37.13 -30.62 -19.72
C LEU A 89 -38.49 -31.20 -19.29
N ARG A 90 -39.19 -30.58 -18.33
CA ARG A 90 -40.45 -31.08 -17.74
C ARG A 90 -41.63 -30.11 -17.88
N GLY A 91 -41.55 -29.17 -18.83
CA GLY A 91 -42.65 -28.30 -19.27
C GLY A 91 -42.66 -28.24 -20.79
#